data_AF-A0A6C0L0T6-F1
#
_entry.id   AF-A0A6C0L0T6-F1
#
_cell.length_a   1.000
_cell.length_b   1.000
_cell.length_c   1.000
_cell.angle_alpha   90.00
_cell.angle_beta   90.00
_cell.angle_gamma   90.00
#
_symmetry.space_group_name_H-M   'P 1'
#
loop_
_entity.id
_entity.type
_entity.pdbx_description
1 polymer ?
#
loop_
_entity_poly.entity_id
_entity_poly.type
_entity_poly.pdbx_seq_one_letter_code
_entity_poly.pdbx_strand_id
1 'polypeptide(L)'
;MKTRKRTKIPKKTFTKRKATTCNHLSPQVLNLIDEYWDLVIEYQTKQDRFKQAFKDSIKWKKNLPTYFAILPRAFPVFDKANVANINNPVQQIQKGIDDLRKDLLVINKEFSHIHSICEVESRNKYGLLHTLPTKKICLFESVYPNIRKQIAISKDALKQTKKSSLNNNKVINKSSKSKKVRFSTKSTYIYSI
;
A
#
# COMPACT_ATOMS: atom_id res chain seq x y z
N MET A 1 58.73 -34.60 45.81
CA MET A 1 57.96 -33.33 45.85
C MET A 1 58.62 -32.32 44.93
N LYS A 2 57.97 -31.94 43.81
CA LYS A 2 58.47 -30.93 42.87
C LYS A 2 57.67 -29.63 43.08
N THR A 3 58.33 -28.57 43.54
CA THR A 3 57.72 -27.25 43.77
C THR A 3 57.67 -26.47 42.45
N ARG A 4 56.46 -26.08 42.02
CA ARG A 4 56.24 -25.30 40.80
C ARG A 4 56.56 -23.83 41.08
N LYS A 5 57.56 -23.27 40.40
CA LYS A 5 57.90 -21.83 40.47
C LYS A 5 56.74 -20.99 39.91
N ARG A 6 56.21 -20.10 40.74
CA ARG A 6 55.14 -19.13 40.41
C ARG A 6 55.73 -18.01 39.55
N THR A 7 55.38 -17.94 38.28
CA THR A 7 55.73 -16.85 37.38
C THR A 7 55.02 -15.56 37.81
N LYS A 8 55.79 -14.52 38.15
CA LYS A 8 55.25 -13.18 38.42
C LYS A 8 54.88 -12.53 37.08
N ILE A 9 53.58 -12.35 36.84
CA ILE A 9 53.07 -11.55 35.73
C ILE A 9 53.33 -10.07 36.09
N PRO A 10 54.01 -9.27 35.25
CA PRO A 10 54.15 -7.84 35.52
C PRO A 10 52.79 -7.17 35.42
N LYS A 11 52.42 -6.39 36.45
CA LYS A 11 51.23 -5.54 36.44
C LYS A 11 51.35 -4.58 35.27
N LYS A 12 50.53 -4.77 34.24
CA LYS A 12 50.30 -3.75 33.21
C LYS A 12 49.84 -2.48 33.93
N THR A 13 50.69 -1.46 33.91
CA THR A 13 50.35 -0.09 34.24
C THR A 13 49.16 0.29 33.37
N PHE A 14 47.98 0.41 33.99
CA PHE A 14 46.87 1.13 33.39
C PHE A 14 47.33 2.59 33.27
N THR A 15 47.80 2.96 32.08
CA THR A 15 47.84 4.36 31.70
C THR A 15 46.39 4.85 31.80
N LYS A 16 46.16 5.77 32.74
CA LYS A 16 44.94 6.56 32.84
C LYS A 16 44.63 7.03 31.41
N ARG A 17 43.58 6.46 30.80
CA ARG A 17 42.95 7.06 29.63
C ARG A 17 42.62 8.47 30.08
N LYS A 18 43.31 9.46 29.48
CA LYS A 18 42.89 10.85 29.55
C LYS A 18 41.39 10.83 29.31
N ALA A 19 40.62 11.38 30.24
CA ALA A 19 39.23 11.68 29.99
C ALA A 19 39.22 12.55 28.73
N THR A 20 38.92 11.93 27.59
CA THR A 20 38.63 12.63 26.36
C THR A 20 37.48 13.55 26.72
N THR A 21 37.77 14.83 26.65
CA THR A 21 36.84 15.94 26.58
C THR A 21 35.51 15.47 26.04
N CYS A 22 34.43 15.76 26.76
CA CYS A 22 33.08 15.57 26.26
C CYS A 22 32.98 16.34 24.94
N ASN A 23 33.14 15.64 23.82
CA ASN A 23 32.94 16.20 22.49
C ASN A 23 31.43 16.40 22.36
N HIS A 24 30.93 17.48 22.96
CA HIS A 24 29.58 17.92 22.75
C HIS A 24 29.45 18.26 21.27
N LEU A 25 28.78 17.38 20.53
CA LEU A 25 28.38 17.63 19.15
C LEU A 25 27.61 18.96 19.10
N SER A 26 27.80 19.73 18.04
CA SER A 26 27.06 20.97 17.88
C SER A 26 25.55 20.69 17.84
N PRO A 27 24.69 21.61 18.32
CA PRO A 27 23.24 21.46 18.24
C PRO A 27 22.75 21.17 16.81
N GLN A 28 23.41 21.74 15.80
CA GLN A 28 23.12 21.48 14.40
C GLN A 28 23.32 19.99 14.02
N VAL A 29 24.42 19.38 14.47
CA VAL A 29 24.68 17.96 14.18
C VAL A 29 23.69 17.06 14.90
N LEU A 30 23.31 17.40 16.13
CA LEU A 30 22.29 16.66 16.88
C LEU A 30 20.93 16.69 16.17
N ASN A 31 20.48 17.88 15.72
CA ASN A 31 19.23 18.00 14.97
C ASN A 31 19.24 17.18 13.67
N LEU A 32 20.37 17.15 12.97
CA LEU A 32 20.50 16.34 11.75
C LEU A 32 20.46 14.84 12.04
N ILE A 33 21.02 14.39 13.16
CA ILE A 33 20.92 12.99 13.60
C ILE A 33 19.46 12.63 13.87
N ASP A 34 18.73 13.49 14.58
CA ASP A 34 17.32 13.25 14.91
C ASP A 34 16.46 13.21 13.63
N GLU A 35 16.62 14.18 12.73
CA GLU A 35 15.94 14.20 11.42
C GLU A 35 16.24 12.93 10.59
N TYR A 36 17.49 12.49 10.59
CA TYR A 36 17.87 11.25 9.90
C TYR A 36 17.12 10.04 10.46
N TRP A 37 17.06 9.89 11.79
CA TRP A 37 16.38 8.75 12.41
C TRP A 37 14.86 8.78 12.21
N ASP A 38 14.23 9.95 12.24
CA ASP A 38 12.83 10.11 11.90
C ASP A 38 12.54 9.60 10.47
N LEU A 39 13.40 9.94 9.51
CA LEU A 39 13.28 9.45 8.13
C LEU A 39 13.52 7.94 8.01
N VAL A 40 14.44 7.37 8.80
CA VAL A 40 14.65 5.91 8.85
C VAL A 40 13.39 5.20 9.36
N ILE A 41 12.76 5.71 10.42
CA ILE A 41 11.52 5.16 10.97
C ILE A 41 10.38 5.28 9.95
N GLU A 42 10.26 6.43 9.27
CA GLU A 42 9.27 6.64 8.22
C GLU A 42 9.47 5.62 7.08
N TYR A 43 10.73 5.44 6.63
CA TYR A 43 11.08 4.49 5.59
C TYR A 43 10.64 3.08 5.97
N GLN A 44 11.02 2.61 7.16
CA GLN A 44 10.70 1.26 7.63
C GLN A 44 9.19 1.04 7.69
N THR A 45 8.46 2.00 8.25
CA THR A 45 7.00 1.96 8.35
C THR A 45 6.34 1.86 6.97
N LYS A 46 6.79 2.70 6.02
CA LYS A 46 6.24 2.70 4.65
C LYS A 46 6.61 1.44 3.89
N GLN A 47 7.83 0.93 4.08
CA GLN A 47 8.27 -0.32 3.47
C GLN A 47 7.42 -1.50 3.95
N ASP A 48 7.10 -1.59 5.24
CA ASP A 48 6.27 -2.69 5.76
C ASP A 48 4.81 -2.59 5.29
N ARG A 49 4.24 -1.38 5.25
CA ARG A 49 2.92 -1.15 4.64
C ARG A 49 2.91 -1.56 3.17
N PHE A 50 3.96 -1.23 2.43
CA PHE A 50 4.11 -1.64 1.04
C PHE A 50 4.18 -3.15 0.89
N LYS A 51 5.00 -3.86 1.69
CA LYS A 51 5.09 -5.33 1.64
C LYS A 51 3.71 -5.98 1.84
N GLN A 52 2.93 -5.45 2.77
CA GLN A 52 1.58 -5.95 3.02
C GLN A 52 0.65 -5.71 1.83
N ALA A 53 0.62 -4.48 1.30
CA ALA A 53 -0.18 -4.13 0.13
C ALA A 53 0.21 -4.95 -1.12
N PHE A 54 1.51 -5.20 -1.30
CA PHE A 54 2.03 -6.03 -2.39
C PHE A 54 1.51 -7.48 -2.29
N LYS A 55 1.59 -8.09 -1.10
CA LYS A 55 1.02 -9.43 -0.87
C LYS A 55 -0.47 -9.50 -1.21
N ASP A 56 -1.23 -8.48 -0.83
CA ASP A 56 -2.65 -8.41 -1.15
C ASP A 56 -2.92 -8.21 -2.65
N SER A 57 -2.05 -7.47 -3.35
CA SER A 57 -2.18 -7.24 -4.78
C SER A 57 -1.95 -8.49 -5.65
N ILE A 58 -1.14 -9.45 -5.17
CA ILE A 58 -0.92 -10.73 -5.86
C ILE A 58 -2.22 -11.53 -5.99
N LYS A 59 -3.19 -11.35 -5.08
CA LYS A 59 -4.54 -11.96 -5.19
C LYS A 59 -5.28 -11.51 -6.44
N TRP A 60 -4.98 -10.30 -6.91
CA TRP A 60 -5.64 -9.67 -8.05
C TRP A 60 -4.85 -9.87 -9.35
N LYS A 61 -3.51 -9.70 -9.29
CA LYS A 61 -2.63 -9.80 -10.45
C LYS A 61 -1.35 -10.55 -10.08
N LYS A 62 -1.19 -11.77 -10.60
CA LYS A 62 -0.03 -12.64 -10.29
C LYS A 62 1.29 -12.15 -10.92
N ASN A 63 1.20 -11.56 -12.12
CA ASN A 63 2.36 -11.05 -12.87
C ASN A 63 2.43 -9.54 -12.71
N LEU A 64 2.90 -9.12 -11.54
CA LEU A 64 3.26 -7.73 -11.28
C LEU A 64 4.66 -7.49 -11.83
N PRO A 65 4.89 -6.44 -12.63
CA PRO A 65 6.20 -6.19 -13.18
C PRO A 65 7.20 -5.99 -12.04
N THR A 66 8.40 -6.55 -12.16
CA THR A 66 9.45 -6.65 -11.13
C THR A 66 10.01 -5.32 -10.62
N TYR A 67 9.41 -4.17 -10.98
CA TYR A 67 9.78 -2.83 -10.52
C TYR A 67 9.69 -2.65 -8.99
N PHE A 68 9.10 -3.59 -8.27
CA PHE A 68 8.80 -3.53 -6.83
C PHE A 68 9.97 -3.90 -5.90
N ALA A 69 11.21 -3.91 -6.41
CA ALA A 69 12.38 -4.19 -5.60
C ALA A 69 12.73 -2.99 -4.70
N ILE A 70 11.93 -2.72 -3.67
CA ILE A 70 12.44 -2.01 -2.49
C ILE A 70 13.43 -2.96 -1.83
N LEU A 71 14.67 -2.94 -2.32
CA LEU A 71 15.74 -3.74 -1.78
C LEU A 71 15.89 -3.42 -0.29
N PRO A 72 16.15 -4.41 0.56
CA PRO A 72 16.52 -4.15 1.95
C PRO A 72 17.73 -3.21 1.96
N ARG A 73 17.53 -1.99 2.49
CA ARG A 73 18.58 -0.98 2.60
C ARG A 73 19.20 -1.07 3.98
N ALA A 74 20.52 -1.16 4.03
CA ALA A 74 21.27 -0.98 5.28
C ALA A 74 21.38 0.53 5.55
N PHE A 75 20.97 0.94 6.74
CA PHE A 75 21.08 2.33 7.19
C PHE A 75 22.39 2.53 7.94
N PRO A 76 23.25 3.49 7.56
CA PRO A 76 24.39 3.86 8.37
C PRO A 76 23.91 4.36 9.75
N VAL A 77 24.57 3.88 10.81
CA VAL A 77 24.20 4.21 12.20
C VAL A 77 24.85 5.54 12.59
N PHE A 78 24.10 6.62 12.41
CA PHE A 78 24.50 7.93 12.92
C PHE A 78 24.07 8.06 14.40
N ASP A 79 24.98 7.72 15.31
CA ASP A 79 24.82 7.95 16.75
C ASP A 79 25.87 8.95 17.26
N LYS A 80 25.67 9.46 18.49
CA LYS A 80 26.56 10.48 19.08
C LYS A 80 28.03 10.02 19.14
N ALA A 81 28.29 8.73 19.30
CA ALA A 81 29.64 8.19 19.43
C ALA A 81 30.34 8.02 18.07
N ASN A 82 29.62 7.55 17.05
CA ASN A 82 30.12 7.35 15.70
C ASN A 82 30.35 8.68 15.01
N VAL A 83 29.41 9.61 15.15
CA VAL A 83 29.46 10.93 14.52
C VAL A 83 30.60 11.78 15.07
N ALA A 84 30.97 11.62 16.34
CA ALA A 84 32.10 12.32 16.95
C ALA A 84 33.47 11.96 16.32
N ASN A 85 33.55 10.84 15.59
CA ASN A 85 34.77 10.38 14.92
C ASN A 85 34.78 10.70 13.41
N ILE A 86 33.76 11.38 12.90
CA ILE A 86 33.63 11.72 11.49
C ILE A 86 34.26 13.09 11.21
N ASN A 87 35.10 13.19 10.17
CA ASN A 87 35.77 14.45 9.79
C ASN A 87 34.79 15.55 9.35
N ASN A 88 33.68 15.19 8.70
CA ASN A 88 32.62 16.12 8.30
C ASN A 88 31.22 15.51 8.54
N PRO A 89 30.73 15.55 9.79
CA PRO A 89 29.50 14.87 10.17
C PRO A 89 28.27 15.48 9.47
N VAL A 90 28.23 16.81 9.32
CA VAL A 90 27.11 17.53 8.69
C VAL A 90 26.90 17.04 7.26
N GLN A 91 27.95 17.02 6.43
CA GLN A 91 27.82 16.62 5.03
C GLN A 91 27.43 15.15 4.88
N GLN A 92 27.96 14.26 5.73
CA GLN A 92 27.65 12.83 5.64
C GLN A 92 26.21 12.54 6.06
N ILE A 93 25.73 13.15 7.14
CA ILE A 93 24.35 12.98 7.60
C ILE A 93 23.38 13.57 6.57
N GLN A 94 23.68 14.77 6.02
CA GLN A 94 22.85 15.40 4.99
C GLN A 94 22.73 14.53 3.74
N LYS A 95 23.84 13.93 3.29
CA LYS A 95 23.80 12.98 2.17
C LYS A 95 22.90 11.78 2.49
N GLY A 96 22.99 11.25 3.72
CA GLY A 96 22.11 10.17 4.19
C GLY A 96 20.63 10.56 4.15
N ILE A 97 20.30 11.77 4.61
CA ILE A 97 18.94 12.34 4.58
C ILE A 97 18.44 12.46 3.13
N ASP A 98 19.25 13.01 2.22
CA ASP A 98 18.84 13.22 0.83
C ASP A 98 18.62 11.89 0.10
N ASP A 99 19.46 10.90 0.36
CA ASP A 99 19.28 9.57 -0.19
C ASP A 99 18.05 8.86 0.40
N LEU A 100 17.74 9.06 1.68
CA LEU A 100 16.49 8.55 2.28
C LEU A 100 15.25 9.19 1.66
N ARG A 101 15.28 10.50 1.41
CA ARG A 101 14.18 11.23 0.75
C ARG A 101 13.91 10.71 -0.65
N LYS A 102 14.96 10.44 -1.43
CA LYS A 102 14.82 9.84 -2.77
C LYS A 102 14.16 8.47 -2.69
N ASP A 103 14.61 7.63 -1.77
CA ASP A 103 14.02 6.31 -1.63
C ASP A 103 12.56 6.37 -1.15
N LEU A 104 12.24 7.24 -0.20
CA LEU A 104 10.86 7.47 0.26
C LEU A 104 9.94 7.88 -0.90
N LEU A 105 10.45 8.71 -1.81
CA LEU A 105 9.72 9.10 -3.02
C LEU A 105 9.46 7.91 -3.94
N VAL A 106 10.45 7.04 -4.13
CA VAL A 106 10.29 5.78 -4.89
C VAL A 106 9.24 4.90 -4.23
N ILE A 107 9.34 4.66 -2.91
CA ILE A 107 8.37 3.84 -2.16
C ILE A 107 6.95 4.39 -2.30
N ASN A 108 6.77 5.70 -2.17
CA ASN A 108 5.45 6.33 -2.31
C ASN A 108 4.86 6.12 -3.73
N LYS A 109 5.69 6.22 -4.77
CA LYS A 109 5.27 5.99 -6.15
C LYS A 109 4.86 4.53 -6.37
N GLU A 110 5.68 3.59 -5.90
CA GLU A 110 5.40 2.16 -6.00
C GLU A 110 4.14 1.78 -5.22
N PHE A 111 3.95 2.32 -4.02
CA PHE A 111 2.73 2.12 -3.24
C PHE A 111 1.48 2.60 -3.98
N SER A 112 1.58 3.77 -4.63
CA SER A 112 0.47 4.33 -5.42
C SER A 112 0.12 3.46 -6.63
N HIS A 113 1.12 2.88 -7.30
CA HIS A 113 0.91 1.92 -8.38
C HIS A 113 0.20 0.64 -7.91
N ILE A 114 0.66 0.03 -6.82
CA ILE A 114 0.03 -1.17 -6.25
C ILE A 114 -1.42 -0.90 -5.86
N HIS A 115 -1.66 0.22 -5.16
CA HIS A 115 -3.01 0.60 -4.76
C HIS A 115 -3.93 0.76 -5.98
N SER A 116 -3.41 1.36 -7.06
CA SER A 116 -4.12 1.50 -8.33
C SER A 116 -4.49 0.16 -8.94
N ILE A 117 -3.57 -0.80 -8.94
CA ILE A 117 -3.82 -2.16 -9.41
C ILE A 117 -4.92 -2.82 -8.60
N CYS A 118 -4.81 -2.81 -7.27
CA CYS A 118 -5.83 -3.39 -6.39
C CYS A 118 -7.21 -2.78 -6.65
N GLU A 119 -7.30 -1.46 -6.79
CA GLU A 119 -8.57 -0.77 -7.00
C GLU A 119 -9.19 -1.07 -8.37
N VAL A 120 -8.39 -1.08 -9.43
CA VAL A 120 -8.84 -1.40 -10.80
C VAL A 120 -9.28 -2.86 -10.90
N GLU A 121 -8.42 -3.80 -10.49
CA GLU A 121 -8.70 -5.23 -10.62
C GLU A 121 -9.88 -5.68 -9.75
N SER A 122 -9.98 -5.16 -8.53
CA SER A 122 -11.11 -5.48 -7.65
C SER A 122 -12.43 -5.02 -8.23
N ARG A 123 -12.53 -3.76 -8.68
CA ARG A 123 -13.75 -3.25 -9.32
C ARG A 123 -14.04 -3.95 -10.64
N ASN A 124 -13.02 -4.31 -11.41
CA ASN A 124 -13.19 -5.06 -12.64
C ASN A 124 -13.82 -6.44 -12.37
N LYS A 125 -13.32 -7.17 -11.36
CA LYS A 125 -13.87 -8.49 -10.96
C LYS A 125 -15.36 -8.44 -10.63
N TYR A 126 -15.82 -7.35 -10.02
CA TYR A 126 -17.24 -7.19 -9.64
C TYR A 126 -18.06 -6.39 -10.65
N GLY A 127 -17.53 -6.08 -11.85
CA GLY A 127 -18.25 -5.31 -12.87
C GLY A 127 -18.51 -3.84 -12.51
N LEU A 128 -17.77 -3.31 -11.53
CA LEU A 128 -17.90 -1.96 -10.98
C LEU A 128 -16.86 -0.99 -11.52
N LEU A 129 -16.15 -1.32 -12.60
CA LEU A 129 -15.06 -0.49 -13.14
C LEU A 129 -15.50 0.96 -13.42
N HIS A 130 -16.74 1.16 -13.87
CA HIS A 130 -17.35 2.47 -14.10
C HIS A 130 -17.44 3.38 -12.87
N THR A 131 -17.29 2.84 -11.66
CA THR A 131 -17.36 3.57 -10.39
C THR A 131 -16.02 4.15 -9.94
N LEU A 132 -14.93 3.90 -10.69
CA LEU A 132 -13.58 4.36 -10.34
C LEU A 132 -13.55 5.89 -10.09
N PRO A 133 -12.82 6.37 -9.05
CA PRO A 133 -12.79 7.78 -8.68
C PRO A 133 -12.23 8.66 -9.81
N THR A 134 -13.03 9.64 -10.24
CA THR A 134 -12.67 10.52 -11.36
C THR A 134 -11.38 11.31 -11.13
N LYS A 135 -11.18 11.77 -9.89
CA LYS A 135 -10.00 12.53 -9.46
C LYS A 135 -8.69 11.75 -9.54
N LYS A 136 -8.74 10.41 -9.59
CA LYS A 136 -7.56 9.53 -9.60
C LYS A 136 -7.29 8.90 -10.96
N ILE A 137 -8.02 9.24 -12.04
CA ILE A 137 -7.80 8.58 -13.34
C ILE A 137 -6.35 8.73 -13.83
N CYS A 138 -5.71 9.90 -13.67
CA CYS A 138 -4.33 10.07 -14.13
C CYS A 138 -3.38 9.07 -13.48
N LEU A 139 -3.62 8.73 -12.20
CA LEU A 139 -2.88 7.69 -11.48
C LEU A 139 -3.18 6.30 -12.05
N PHE A 140 -4.44 5.99 -12.33
CA PHE A 140 -4.80 4.70 -12.93
C PHE A 140 -4.26 4.55 -14.36
N GLU A 141 -4.18 5.64 -15.13
CA GLU A 141 -3.63 5.66 -16.49
C GLU A 141 -2.14 5.33 -16.53
N SER A 142 -1.37 5.68 -15.50
CA SER A 142 0.06 5.33 -15.45
C SER A 142 0.29 3.82 -15.35
N VAL A 143 -0.69 3.07 -14.83
CA VAL A 143 -0.60 1.61 -14.68
C VAL A 143 -1.43 0.84 -15.72
N TYR A 144 -2.55 1.43 -16.16
CA TYR A 144 -3.46 0.86 -17.17
C TYR A 144 -3.63 1.85 -18.33
N PRO A 145 -2.76 1.74 -19.37
CA PRO A 145 -2.93 2.53 -20.58
C PRO A 145 -4.32 2.25 -21.17
N ASN A 146 -5.13 3.28 -21.36
CA ASN A 146 -6.52 3.24 -21.83
C ASN A 146 -7.62 2.92 -20.79
N ILE A 147 -7.37 3.05 -19.49
CA ILE A 147 -8.40 2.81 -18.46
C ILE A 147 -9.70 3.62 -18.70
N ARG A 148 -9.62 4.84 -19.25
CA ARG A 148 -10.81 5.65 -19.60
C ARG A 148 -11.73 4.95 -20.61
N LYS A 149 -11.15 4.28 -21.61
CA LYS A 149 -11.92 3.54 -22.62
C LYS A 149 -12.62 2.36 -21.96
N GLN A 150 -11.94 1.63 -21.08
CA GLN A 150 -12.53 0.50 -20.34
C GLN A 150 -13.67 0.96 -19.41
N ILE A 151 -13.52 2.10 -18.74
CA ILE A 151 -14.56 2.72 -17.92
C ILE A 151 -15.80 3.06 -18.78
N ALA A 152 -15.61 3.63 -19.97
CA ALA A 152 -16.72 3.96 -20.87
C ALA A 152 -17.49 2.69 -21.31
N ILE A 153 -16.77 1.65 -21.71
CA ILE A 153 -17.36 0.34 -22.07
C ILE A 153 -18.17 -0.22 -20.89
N SER A 154 -17.62 -0.18 -19.67
CA SER A 154 -18.33 -0.63 -18.46
C SER A 154 -19.62 0.16 -18.20
N LYS A 155 -19.62 1.48 -18.42
CA LYS A 155 -20.82 2.32 -18.28
C LYS A 155 -21.91 1.95 -19.28
N ASP A 156 -21.53 1.69 -20.53
CA ASP A 156 -22.51 1.39 -21.58
C ASP A 156 -23.09 -0.01 -21.42
N ALA A 157 -22.29 -0.98 -20.96
CA ALA A 157 -22.80 -2.29 -20.55
C ALA A 157 -23.87 -2.17 -19.44
N LEU A 158 -23.63 -1.32 -18.43
CA LEU A 158 -24.62 -1.06 -17.37
C LEU A 158 -25.92 -0.42 -17.90
N LYS A 159 -25.82 0.50 -18.87
CA LYS A 159 -27.01 1.09 -19.48
C LYS A 159 -27.81 0.04 -20.26
N GLN A 160 -27.13 -0.86 -20.98
CA GLN A 160 -27.78 -1.94 -21.73
C GLN A 160 -28.50 -2.92 -20.80
N THR A 161 -27.89 -3.34 -19.70
CA THR A 161 -28.53 -4.23 -18.73
C THR A 161 -29.75 -3.60 -18.06
N LYS A 162 -29.70 -2.30 -17.74
CA LYS A 162 -30.87 -1.57 -17.23
C LYS A 162 -32.01 -1.50 -18.26
N LYS A 163 -31.69 -1.22 -19.53
CA LYS A 163 -32.70 -1.17 -20.61
C LYS A 163 -33.36 -2.54 -20.83
N SER A 164 -32.58 -3.63 -20.85
CA SER A 164 -33.13 -4.97 -21.01
C SER A 164 -34.00 -5.39 -19.82
N SER A 165 -33.60 -5.09 -18.58
CA SER A 165 -34.41 -5.32 -17.39
C SER A 165 -35.74 -4.56 -17.40
N LEU A 166 -35.72 -3.28 -17.78
CA LEU A 166 -36.93 -2.47 -17.98
C LEU A 166 -37.86 -3.05 -19.05
N ASN A 167 -37.30 -3.52 -20.17
CA ASN A 167 -38.08 -4.14 -21.24
C ASN A 167 -38.69 -5.48 -20.80
N ASN A 168 -37.94 -6.31 -20.06
CA ASN A 168 -38.46 -7.58 -19.54
C ASN A 168 -39.59 -7.35 -18.53
N ASN A 169 -39.47 -6.39 -17.63
CA ASN A 169 -40.56 -6.01 -16.71
C ASN A 169 -41.79 -5.47 -17.45
N LYS A 170 -41.59 -4.77 -18.57
CA LYS A 170 -42.68 -4.28 -19.41
C LYS A 170 -43.38 -5.39 -20.21
N VAL A 171 -42.66 -6.45 -20.59
CA VAL A 171 -43.22 -7.64 -21.25
C VAL A 171 -44.00 -8.49 -20.25
N ILE A 172 -43.47 -8.69 -19.03
CA ILE A 172 -44.15 -9.43 -17.96
C ILE A 172 -45.43 -8.71 -17.50
N ASN A 173 -45.43 -7.38 -17.42
CA ASN A 173 -46.65 -6.61 -17.09
C ASN A 173 -47.66 -6.48 -18.24
N LYS A 174 -47.32 -6.91 -19.47
CA LYS A 174 -48.27 -6.96 -20.59
C LYS A 174 -48.98 -8.32 -20.72
N SER A 175 -48.43 -9.39 -20.15
CA SER A 175 -48.99 -10.74 -20.27
C SER A 175 -50.06 -11.08 -19.22
N SER A 176 -50.36 -10.17 -18.29
CA SER A 176 -51.35 -10.38 -17.21
C SER A 176 -52.60 -9.49 -17.32
N LYS A 177 -53.23 -9.40 -18.49
CA LYS A 177 -54.68 -9.12 -18.52
C LYS A 177 -55.41 -10.45 -18.31
N SER A 178 -55.58 -10.84 -17.05
CA SER A 178 -56.48 -11.92 -16.68
C SER A 178 -57.88 -11.59 -17.21
N LYS A 179 -58.40 -12.44 -18.12
CA LYS A 179 -59.80 -12.36 -18.57
C LYS A 179 -60.67 -12.54 -17.32
N LYS A 180 -61.44 -11.51 -16.95
CA LYS A 180 -62.49 -11.64 -15.92
C LYS A 180 -63.49 -12.70 -16.38
N VAL A 181 -63.44 -13.87 -15.77
CA VAL A 181 -64.45 -14.92 -15.93
C VAL A 181 -65.71 -14.44 -15.18
N ARG A 182 -66.80 -14.19 -15.91
CA ARG A 182 -68.12 -13.97 -15.31
C ARG A 182 -68.78 -15.33 -15.15
N PHE A 183 -69.02 -15.75 -13.91
CA PHE A 183 -69.88 -16.88 -13.63
C PHE A 183 -71.33 -16.47 -13.91
N SER A 184 -72.02 -17.18 -14.80
CA SER A 184 -73.45 -17.00 -15.03
C SER A 184 -74.22 -17.75 -13.94
N THR A 185 -75.00 -17.02 -13.16
CA THR A 185 -75.97 -17.61 -12.22
C THR A 185 -77.20 -18.04 -13.01
N LYS A 186 -77.23 -19.30 -13.47
CA LYS A 186 -78.49 -19.97 -13.79
C LYS A 186 -78.80 -20.93 -12.65
N SER A 187 -79.70 -20.52 -11.77
CA SER A 187 -80.30 -21.38 -10.76
C SER A 187 -81.32 -22.28 -11.45
N THR A 188 -81.04 -23.58 -11.54
CA THR A 188 -82.02 -24.58 -11.94
C THR A 188 -82.87 -24.91 -10.72
N TYR A 189 -84.12 -24.46 -10.70
CA TYR A 189 -85.10 -24.91 -9.71
C TYR A 189 -85.49 -26.37 -10.03
N ILE A 190 -85.23 -27.27 -9.09
CA ILE A 190 -85.78 -28.63 -9.13
C ILE A 190 -87.08 -28.57 -8.34
N TYR A 191 -88.21 -28.78 -9.03
CA TYR A 191 -89.49 -29.06 -8.38
C TYR A 191 -89.47 -30.51 -7.90
N SER A 192 -89.67 -30.72 -6.61
CA SER A 192 -90.12 -31.99 -6.06
C SER A 192 -91.61 -31.89 -5.75
N ILE A 193 -92.34 -32.94 -6.13
CA ILE A 193 -93.80 -33.15 -6.17
C ILE A 193 -94.52 -32.68 -4.90
#